data_AF-A0A1Q4V748-F1
#
_entry.id   AF-A0A1Q4V748-F1
#
_cell.length_a   1.000
_cell.length_b   1.000
_cell.length_c   1.000
_cell.angle_alpha   90.00
_cell.angle_beta   90.00
_cell.angle_gamma   90.00
#
_symmetry.space_group_name_H-M   'P 1'
#
loop_
_entity.id
_entity.type
_entity.pdbx_description
1 polymer ?
#
loop_
_entity_poly.entity_id
_entity_poly.type
_entity_poly.pdbx_seq_one_letter_code
_entity_poly.pdbx_strand_id
1 'polypeptide(L)'
;MTDPRYVYAVCRPWDTPLQAELGGVAGAPPKRLRHGPLVAVVSVVPARDFAPGPLRDRLADPAWRDALTRAHEAVVAALTTVTTPLPLRPATVFPDDSAVRVMLEEGGERLQEALTALDGHVEWGVTVTGATPSGSAGDSGEGLGRRLHTDLSAMAARSRSLAPGDSEVPRAAPATRGGEPSGTGLPSGGGEPFGGGEPVLLNAAYLVHRSLSEEFVEHVERFRERCPGAVVSLSGPWAPYSFTPAPYGSG
;
A
#
# COMPACT_ATOMS: atom_id res chain seq x y z
N MET A 1 -15.73 -29.64 -4.31
CA MET A 1 -14.55 -28.75 -4.42
C MET A 1 -14.89 -27.51 -3.63
N THR A 2 -14.09 -27.16 -2.62
CA THR A 2 -14.34 -25.96 -1.82
C THR A 2 -13.97 -24.74 -2.66
N ASP A 3 -14.78 -23.70 -2.62
CA ASP A 3 -14.45 -22.45 -3.31
C ASP A 3 -13.21 -21.78 -2.69
N PRO A 4 -12.28 -21.26 -3.49
CA PRO A 4 -11.07 -20.63 -3.00
C PRO A 4 -11.32 -19.39 -2.12
N ARG A 5 -10.34 -19.06 -1.30
CA ARG A 5 -10.31 -17.87 -0.42
C ARG A 5 -9.36 -16.83 -0.98
N TYR A 6 -9.91 -15.70 -1.39
CA TYR A 6 -9.12 -14.51 -1.69
C TYR A 6 -8.83 -13.77 -0.39
N VAL A 7 -7.57 -13.51 -0.08
CA VAL A 7 -7.15 -12.86 1.18
C VAL A 7 -6.69 -11.45 0.88
N TYR A 8 -7.31 -10.47 1.55
CA TYR A 8 -7.01 -9.04 1.35
C TYR A 8 -5.89 -8.56 2.28
N ALA A 9 -6.02 -8.86 3.56
CA ALA A 9 -5.16 -8.35 4.61
C ALA A 9 -5.21 -9.24 5.86
N VAL A 10 -4.19 -9.11 6.69
CA VAL A 10 -4.16 -9.64 8.06
C VAL A 10 -4.26 -8.46 9.02
N CYS A 11 -5.02 -8.62 10.10
CA CYS A 11 -5.22 -7.58 11.11
C CYS A 11 -5.12 -8.19 12.52
N ARG A 12 -4.88 -7.34 13.52
CA ARG A 12 -5.20 -7.67 14.91
C ARG A 12 -6.72 -7.74 15.10
N PRO A 13 -7.26 -8.50 16.05
CA PRO A 13 -8.69 -8.56 16.33
C PRO A 13 -9.26 -7.18 16.65
N TRP A 14 -10.42 -6.89 16.08
CA TRP A 14 -11.18 -5.66 16.32
C TRP A 14 -12.67 -5.99 16.41
N ASP A 15 -13.43 -5.13 17.09
CA ASP A 15 -14.84 -5.37 17.40
C ASP A 15 -15.79 -4.75 16.38
N THR A 16 -15.44 -3.59 15.81
CA THR A 16 -16.26 -2.87 14.84
C THR A 16 -16.58 -3.76 13.63
N PRO A 17 -17.86 -3.94 13.26
CA PRO A 17 -18.20 -4.73 12.08
C PRO A 17 -17.72 -4.03 10.79
N LEU A 18 -17.40 -4.83 9.78
CA LEU A 18 -17.22 -4.32 8.42
C LEU A 18 -18.57 -3.81 7.89
N GLN A 19 -18.53 -2.82 7.00
CA GLN A 19 -19.72 -2.28 6.35
C GLN A 19 -20.46 -3.40 5.62
N ALA A 20 -21.77 -3.52 5.86
CA ALA A 20 -22.59 -4.63 5.35
C ALA A 20 -22.67 -4.66 3.81
N GLU A 21 -22.57 -3.49 3.16
CA GLU A 21 -22.64 -3.33 1.71
C GLU A 21 -21.27 -3.35 1.03
N LEU A 22 -20.18 -3.59 1.78
CA LEU A 22 -18.83 -3.61 1.22
C LEU A 22 -18.68 -4.81 0.27
N GLY A 23 -18.72 -4.54 -1.03
CA GLY A 23 -18.39 -5.51 -2.06
C GLY A 23 -16.89 -5.77 -2.10
N GLY A 24 -16.48 -7.03 -2.07
CA GLY A 24 -15.12 -7.44 -2.34
C GLY A 24 -14.88 -7.82 -3.79
N VAL A 25 -13.73 -8.45 -4.03
CA VAL A 25 -13.37 -9.09 -5.30
C VAL A 25 -14.47 -10.04 -5.77
N ALA A 26 -14.79 -9.97 -7.07
CA ALA A 26 -15.90 -10.69 -7.70
C ALA A 26 -17.29 -10.40 -7.09
N GLY A 27 -17.45 -9.26 -6.39
CA GLY A 27 -18.68 -8.90 -5.69
C GLY A 27 -18.93 -9.71 -4.41
N ALA A 28 -17.97 -10.55 -4.00
CA ALA A 28 -18.12 -11.40 -2.81
C ALA A 28 -17.82 -10.60 -1.54
N PRO A 29 -18.73 -10.55 -0.55
CA PRO A 29 -18.54 -9.75 0.65
C PRO A 29 -17.35 -10.28 1.48
N PRO A 30 -16.49 -9.39 2.01
CA PRO A 30 -15.37 -9.79 2.84
C PRO A 30 -15.87 -10.32 4.20
N LYS A 31 -15.21 -11.37 4.68
CA LYS A 31 -15.47 -12.06 5.93
C LYS A 31 -14.22 -12.08 6.78
N ARG A 32 -14.41 -12.13 8.10
CA ARG A 32 -13.33 -12.24 9.07
C ARG A 32 -13.09 -13.71 9.39
N LEU A 33 -11.87 -14.19 9.13
CA LEU A 33 -11.41 -15.51 9.54
C LEU A 33 -10.42 -15.33 10.69
N ARG A 34 -10.87 -15.65 11.92
CA ARG A 34 -10.03 -15.56 13.13
C ARG A 34 -9.20 -16.83 13.31
N HIS A 35 -7.92 -16.67 13.65
CA HIS A 35 -7.03 -17.75 14.04
C HIS A 35 -6.00 -17.23 15.07
N GLY A 36 -6.09 -17.71 16.30
CA GLY A 36 -5.25 -17.22 17.40
C GLY A 36 -5.36 -15.70 17.59
N PRO A 37 -4.23 -14.96 17.70
CA PRO A 37 -4.22 -13.51 17.87
C PRO A 37 -4.37 -12.74 16.54
N LEU A 38 -4.67 -13.40 15.43
CA LEU A 38 -4.74 -12.79 14.11
C LEU A 38 -6.11 -12.98 13.46
N VAL A 39 -6.44 -12.06 12.56
CA VAL A 39 -7.65 -12.11 11.73
C VAL A 39 -7.26 -11.88 10.28
N ALA A 40 -7.54 -12.86 9.42
CA ALA A 40 -7.49 -12.67 7.99
C ALA A 40 -8.83 -12.13 7.48
N VAL A 41 -8.78 -11.16 6.57
CA VAL A 41 -9.95 -10.69 5.83
C VAL A 41 -9.99 -11.41 4.51
N VAL A 42 -11.07 -12.16 4.27
CA VAL A 42 -11.18 -13.08 3.14
C VAL A 42 -12.51 -12.99 2.42
N SER A 43 -12.54 -13.22 1.11
CA SER A 43 -13.78 -13.47 0.36
C SER A 43 -13.76 -14.88 -0.22
N VAL A 44 -14.93 -15.50 -0.28
CA VAL A 44 -15.12 -16.75 -1.03
C VAL A 44 -15.32 -16.38 -2.49
N VAL A 45 -14.43 -16.84 -3.36
CA VAL A 45 -14.39 -16.43 -4.78
C VAL A 45 -14.58 -17.65 -5.69
N PRO A 46 -15.15 -17.47 -6.89
CA PRO A 46 -15.50 -18.60 -7.75
C PRO A 46 -14.25 -19.31 -8.29
N ALA A 47 -14.18 -20.64 -8.10
CA ALA A 47 -13.03 -21.44 -8.54
C ALA A 47 -12.72 -21.32 -10.06
N ARG A 48 -13.75 -21.10 -10.89
CA ARG A 48 -13.59 -20.88 -12.34
C ARG A 48 -12.69 -19.70 -12.71
N ASP A 49 -12.56 -18.71 -11.83
CA ASP A 49 -11.79 -17.48 -12.09
C ASP A 49 -10.53 -17.41 -11.21
N PHE A 50 -10.54 -18.07 -10.04
CA PHE A 50 -9.50 -17.93 -9.01
C PHE A 50 -8.71 -19.21 -8.70
N ALA A 51 -9.00 -20.33 -9.37
CA ALA A 51 -8.10 -21.49 -9.32
C ALA A 51 -6.74 -21.15 -9.98
N PRO A 52 -5.64 -21.85 -9.64
CA PRO A 52 -4.29 -21.46 -10.07
C PRO A 52 -4.09 -21.28 -11.58
N GLY A 53 -4.71 -22.12 -12.41
CA GLY A 53 -4.67 -21.99 -13.88
C GLY A 53 -5.47 -20.78 -14.36
N PRO A 54 -6.81 -20.76 -14.16
CA PRO A 54 -7.65 -19.65 -14.59
C PRO A 54 -7.22 -18.29 -14.05
N LEU A 55 -6.71 -18.21 -12.82
CA LEU A 55 -6.22 -16.96 -12.23
C LEU A 55 -5.06 -16.39 -13.04
N ARG A 56 -4.11 -17.23 -13.49
CA ARG A 56 -2.99 -16.77 -14.33
C ARG A 56 -3.47 -16.22 -15.66
N ASP A 57 -4.42 -16.90 -16.30
CA ASP A 57 -4.98 -16.47 -17.59
C ASP A 57 -5.75 -15.14 -17.44
N ARG A 58 -6.55 -15.01 -16.38
CA ARG A 58 -7.28 -13.78 -16.05
C ARG A 58 -6.35 -12.61 -15.73
N LEU A 59 -5.23 -12.87 -15.04
CA LEU A 59 -4.22 -11.85 -14.75
C LEU A 59 -3.48 -11.38 -16.01
N ALA A 60 -3.55 -12.10 -17.14
CA ALA A 60 -2.99 -11.59 -18.40
C ALA A 60 -3.83 -10.43 -18.99
N ASP A 61 -5.11 -10.35 -18.66
CA ASP A 61 -6.01 -9.26 -19.07
C ASP A 61 -5.79 -8.01 -18.21
N PRO A 62 -5.32 -6.88 -18.78
CA PRO A 62 -5.12 -5.63 -18.04
C PRO A 62 -6.40 -5.10 -17.40
N ALA A 63 -7.54 -5.14 -18.10
CA ALA A 63 -8.78 -4.60 -17.59
C ALA A 63 -9.29 -5.41 -16.38
N TRP A 64 -9.10 -6.73 -16.44
CA TRP A 64 -9.44 -7.62 -15.33
C TRP A 64 -8.52 -7.39 -14.12
N ARG A 65 -7.20 -7.26 -14.35
CA ARG A 65 -6.24 -6.91 -13.29
C ARG A 65 -6.59 -5.60 -12.61
N ASP A 66 -6.89 -4.55 -13.37
CA ASP A 66 -7.21 -3.25 -12.82
C ASP A 66 -8.50 -3.30 -11.99
N ALA A 67 -9.52 -4.04 -12.44
CA ALA A 67 -10.74 -4.27 -11.68
C ALA A 67 -10.48 -5.06 -10.39
N LEU A 68 -9.65 -6.09 -10.44
CA LEU A 68 -9.24 -6.88 -9.28
C LEU A 68 -8.54 -6.00 -8.24
N THR A 69 -7.55 -5.23 -8.68
CA THR A 69 -6.75 -4.32 -7.84
C THR A 69 -7.66 -3.28 -7.17
N ARG A 70 -8.53 -2.60 -7.93
CA ARG A 70 -9.48 -1.63 -7.36
C ARG A 70 -10.40 -2.26 -6.31
N ALA A 71 -10.92 -3.45 -6.58
CA ALA A 71 -11.80 -4.15 -5.63
C ALA A 71 -11.04 -4.57 -4.36
N HIS A 72 -9.79 -5.02 -4.50
CA HIS A 72 -8.92 -5.33 -3.36
C HIS A 72 -8.63 -4.08 -2.51
N GLU A 73 -8.25 -2.99 -3.16
CA GLU A 73 -7.93 -1.72 -2.52
C GLU A 73 -9.14 -1.11 -1.80
N ALA A 74 -10.34 -1.20 -2.38
CA ALA A 74 -11.56 -0.73 -1.73
C ALA A 74 -11.80 -1.43 -0.38
N VAL A 75 -11.59 -2.75 -0.32
CA VAL A 75 -11.71 -3.50 0.94
C VAL A 75 -10.63 -3.09 1.94
N VAL A 76 -9.39 -2.95 1.48
CA VAL A 76 -8.27 -2.54 2.34
C VAL A 76 -8.46 -1.12 2.87
N ALA A 77 -8.93 -0.19 2.04
CA ALA A 77 -9.28 1.17 2.45
C ALA A 77 -10.44 1.21 3.45
N ALA A 78 -11.44 0.35 3.30
CA ALA A 78 -12.49 0.22 4.31
C ALA A 78 -11.92 -0.29 5.66
N LEU A 79 -10.95 -1.21 5.63
CA LEU A 79 -10.30 -1.70 6.84
C LEU A 79 -9.52 -0.62 7.59
N THR A 80 -8.86 0.32 6.90
CA THR A 80 -8.08 1.39 7.58
C THR A 80 -8.96 2.29 8.45
N THR A 81 -10.27 2.36 8.17
CA THR A 81 -11.25 3.13 8.97
C THR A 81 -11.56 2.49 10.32
N VAL A 82 -11.36 1.17 10.46
CA VAL A 82 -11.74 0.41 11.67
C VAL A 82 -10.57 -0.29 12.35
N THR A 83 -9.42 -0.43 11.66
CA THR A 83 -8.22 -1.10 12.17
C THR A 83 -6.97 -0.63 11.41
N THR A 84 -5.80 -1.19 11.75
CA THR A 84 -4.55 -1.06 11.00
C THR A 84 -4.31 -2.39 10.25
N PRO A 85 -4.69 -2.48 8.97
CA PRO A 85 -4.47 -3.70 8.21
C PRO A 85 -3.01 -3.84 7.79
N LEU A 86 -2.51 -5.07 7.81
CA LEU A 86 -1.33 -5.51 7.06
C LEU A 86 -1.81 -6.05 5.70
N PRO A 87 -1.80 -5.23 4.63
CA PRO A 87 -2.33 -5.67 3.35
C PRO A 87 -1.45 -6.76 2.73
N LEU A 88 -2.10 -7.74 2.11
CA LEU A 88 -1.43 -8.75 1.29
C LEU A 88 -1.44 -8.29 -0.17
N ARG A 89 -0.61 -8.92 -1.00
CA ARG A 89 -0.58 -8.58 -2.43
C ARG A 89 -1.92 -8.92 -3.09
N PRO A 90 -2.38 -8.13 -4.08
CA PRO A 90 -3.49 -8.53 -4.93
C PRO A 90 -3.25 -9.93 -5.53
N ALA A 91 -4.33 -10.68 -5.74
CA ALA A 91 -4.29 -12.07 -6.19
C ALA A 91 -3.69 -13.08 -5.19
N THR A 92 -3.65 -12.76 -3.89
CA THR A 92 -3.33 -13.77 -2.85
C THR A 92 -4.53 -14.69 -2.62
N VAL A 93 -4.45 -15.92 -3.11
CA VAL A 93 -5.54 -16.91 -3.06
C VAL A 93 -5.10 -18.22 -2.41
N PHE A 94 -5.94 -18.75 -1.53
CA PHE A 94 -5.77 -20.04 -0.85
C PHE A 94 -6.90 -21.00 -1.24
N PRO A 95 -6.67 -22.33 -1.18
CA PRO A 95 -7.69 -23.32 -1.56
C PRO A 95 -8.91 -23.31 -0.62
N ASP A 96 -8.72 -23.07 0.68
CA ASP A 96 -9.80 -23.08 1.67
C ASP A 96 -9.40 -22.32 2.96
N ASP A 97 -10.32 -22.29 3.94
CA ASP A 97 -10.09 -21.64 5.24
C ASP A 97 -8.97 -22.30 6.05
N SER A 98 -8.73 -23.60 5.88
CA SER A 98 -7.69 -24.33 6.60
C SER A 98 -6.31 -23.89 6.13
N ALA A 99 -6.12 -23.74 4.83
CA ALA A 99 -4.86 -23.22 4.27
C ALA A 99 -4.57 -21.78 4.69
N VAL A 100 -5.61 -20.93 4.82
CA VAL A 100 -5.43 -19.58 5.38
C VAL A 100 -5.03 -19.64 6.85
N ARG A 101 -5.61 -20.55 7.64
CA ARG A 101 -5.21 -20.74 9.06
C ARG A 101 -3.77 -21.18 9.18
N VAL A 102 -3.31 -22.11 8.34
CA VAL A 102 -1.89 -22.52 8.29
C VAL A 102 -0.98 -21.33 8.00
N MET A 103 -1.32 -20.48 7.03
CA MET A 103 -0.54 -19.25 6.75
C MET A 103 -0.49 -18.31 7.96
N LEU A 104 -1.60 -18.16 8.70
CA LEU A 104 -1.63 -17.35 9.92
C LEU A 104 -0.81 -17.96 11.07
N GLU A 105 -0.77 -19.29 11.16
CA GLU A 105 -0.02 -20.03 12.17
C GLU A 105 1.49 -19.97 11.89
N GLU A 106 1.91 -20.37 10.69
CA GLU A 106 3.31 -20.33 10.25
C GLU A 106 3.87 -18.91 10.21
N GLY A 107 3.01 -17.93 9.89
CA GLY A 107 3.35 -16.51 9.86
C GLY A 107 3.19 -15.77 11.18
N GLY A 108 2.73 -16.43 12.24
CA GLY A 108 2.15 -15.77 13.41
C GLY A 108 3.03 -14.71 14.06
N GLU A 109 4.28 -15.02 14.37
CA GLU A 109 5.22 -14.07 15.02
C GLU A 109 5.54 -12.90 14.10
N ARG A 110 5.98 -13.18 12.87
CA ARG A 110 6.34 -12.17 11.86
C ARG A 110 5.18 -11.22 11.53
N LEU A 111 3.96 -11.75 11.39
CA LEU A 111 2.77 -10.96 11.12
C LEU A 111 2.42 -10.05 12.31
N GLN A 112 2.57 -10.54 13.55
CA GLN A 112 2.33 -9.75 14.75
C GLN A 112 3.37 -8.63 14.93
N GLU A 113 4.64 -8.91 14.69
CA GLU A 113 5.69 -7.89 14.70
C GLU A 113 5.43 -6.79 13.67
N ALA A 114 5.09 -7.17 12.43
CA ALA A 114 4.74 -6.22 11.38
C ALA A 114 3.50 -5.38 11.75
N LEU A 115 2.45 -6.00 12.27
CA LEU A 115 1.25 -5.28 12.75
C LEU A 115 1.56 -4.35 13.93
N THR A 116 2.56 -4.68 14.76
CA THR A 116 3.01 -3.82 15.86
C THR A 116 3.77 -2.61 15.34
N ALA A 117 4.68 -2.80 14.39
CA ALA A 117 5.42 -1.71 13.77
C ALA A 117 4.51 -0.74 12.98
N LEU A 118 3.42 -1.24 12.41
CA LEU A 118 2.48 -0.44 11.61
C LEU A 118 1.38 0.22 12.45
N ASP A 119 1.27 -0.13 13.73
CA ASP A 119 0.16 0.31 14.57
C ASP A 119 0.08 1.84 14.64
N GLY A 120 -1.11 2.40 14.44
CA GLY A 120 -1.32 3.84 14.35
C GLY A 120 -0.69 4.56 13.14
N HIS A 121 -0.08 3.84 12.19
CA HIS A 121 0.57 4.43 11.02
C HIS A 121 -0.26 4.28 9.73
N VAL A 122 0.00 5.18 8.78
CA VAL A 122 -0.55 5.20 7.42
C VAL A 122 0.56 5.49 6.41
N GLU A 123 0.40 5.03 5.18
CA GLU A 123 1.34 5.26 4.10
C GLU A 123 0.92 6.46 3.23
N TRP A 124 1.88 7.34 2.94
CA TRP A 124 1.74 8.47 2.04
C TRP A 124 2.73 8.34 0.88
N GLY A 125 2.24 8.35 -0.35
CA GLY A 125 3.05 8.43 -1.56
C GLY A 125 3.31 9.87 -1.96
N VAL A 126 4.56 10.22 -2.25
CA VAL A 126 4.92 11.52 -2.82
C VAL A 126 5.67 11.31 -4.13
N THR A 127 5.14 11.91 -5.18
CA THR A 127 5.75 11.93 -6.51
C THR A 127 6.06 13.37 -6.89
N VAL A 128 7.26 13.63 -7.41
CA VAL A 128 7.64 14.93 -7.95
C VAL A 128 8.08 14.75 -9.39
N THR A 129 7.43 15.45 -10.30
CA THR A 129 7.80 15.55 -11.71
C THR A 129 8.10 16.99 -12.07
N GLY A 130 8.90 17.22 -13.10
CA GLY A 130 9.06 18.55 -13.67
C GLY A 130 10.09 18.62 -14.77
N ALA A 131 9.92 19.57 -15.69
CA ALA A 131 10.92 19.93 -16.67
C ALA A 131 12.20 20.37 -15.96
N THR A 132 13.32 19.74 -16.26
CA THR A 132 14.63 20.37 -16.02
C THR A 132 14.68 21.64 -16.87
N PRO A 133 14.76 22.86 -16.30
CA PRO A 133 14.95 24.04 -17.12
C PRO A 133 16.28 23.86 -17.85
N SER A 134 16.24 23.80 -19.17
CA SER A 134 17.46 23.84 -19.98
C SER A 134 17.97 25.28 -19.90
N GLY A 135 18.71 25.62 -18.84
CA GLY A 135 19.24 26.97 -18.65
C GLY A 135 19.63 27.33 -17.22
N SER A 136 20.94 27.43 -17.01
CA SER A 136 21.67 27.99 -15.86
C SER A 136 21.83 27.11 -14.62
N ALA A 137 23.08 27.07 -14.15
CA ALA A 137 23.54 26.31 -13.01
C ALA A 137 23.01 26.89 -11.69
N GLY A 138 22.37 26.06 -10.86
CA GLY A 138 22.17 26.39 -9.44
C GLY A 138 21.14 25.57 -8.67
N ASP A 139 19.94 25.38 -9.22
CA ASP A 139 18.85 24.68 -8.49
C ASP A 139 18.10 23.74 -9.45
N SER A 140 18.80 22.68 -9.85
CA SER A 140 18.29 21.62 -10.71
C SER A 140 17.10 20.92 -10.05
N GLY A 141 16.10 20.46 -10.82
CA GLY A 141 14.96 19.70 -10.28
C GLY A 141 15.32 18.51 -9.36
N GLU A 142 16.53 17.95 -9.51
CA GLU A 142 17.07 16.92 -8.60
C GLU A 142 17.39 17.45 -7.18
N GLY A 143 17.84 18.69 -7.06
CA GLY A 143 18.07 19.36 -5.76
C GLY A 143 16.77 19.57 -4.99
N LEU A 144 15.70 19.92 -5.71
CA LEU A 144 14.33 20.04 -5.19
C LEU A 144 13.81 18.71 -4.64
N GLY A 145 13.89 17.63 -5.44
CA GLY A 145 13.47 16.29 -5.01
C GLY A 145 14.23 15.80 -3.77
N ARG A 146 15.55 16.03 -3.72
CA ARG A 146 16.38 15.64 -2.57
C ARG A 146 16.05 16.41 -1.29
N ARG A 147 15.78 17.72 -1.40
CA ARG A 147 15.38 18.56 -0.24
C ARG A 147 14.05 18.09 0.33
N LEU A 148 13.03 17.94 -0.53
CA LEU A 148 11.73 17.41 -0.10
C LEU A 148 11.87 16.03 0.54
N HIS A 149 12.63 15.12 -0.09
CA HIS A 149 12.86 13.79 0.47
C HIS A 149 13.52 13.84 1.85
N THR A 150 14.48 14.75 2.06
CA THR A 150 15.17 14.90 3.36
C THR A 150 14.21 15.39 4.44
N ASP A 151 13.40 16.41 4.14
CA ASP A 151 12.45 16.99 5.09
C ASP A 151 11.34 15.99 5.45
N LEU A 152 10.75 15.32 4.45
CA LEU A 152 9.71 14.30 4.67
C LEU A 152 10.27 13.07 5.39
N SER A 153 11.51 12.67 5.11
CA SER A 153 12.18 11.58 5.85
C SER A 153 12.43 11.95 7.30
N ALA A 154 12.80 13.20 7.60
CA ALA A 154 12.95 13.67 8.97
C ALA A 154 11.59 13.67 9.71
N MET A 155 10.52 14.05 9.03
CA MET A 155 9.17 14.03 9.59
C MET A 155 8.66 12.61 9.86
N ALA A 156 8.84 11.70 8.90
CA ALA A 156 8.57 10.27 9.09
C ALA A 156 9.47 9.66 10.17
N ALA A 157 10.70 10.14 10.36
CA ALA A 157 11.56 9.73 11.46
C ALA A 157 11.00 10.16 12.83
N ARG A 158 10.41 11.36 12.95
CA ARG A 158 9.73 11.80 14.18
C ARG A 158 8.55 10.91 14.55
N SER A 159 7.85 10.39 13.54
CA SER A 159 6.79 9.39 13.73
C SER A 159 7.28 8.16 14.49
N ARG A 160 8.51 7.69 14.20
CA ARG A 160 9.11 6.53 14.88
C ARG A 160 9.38 6.78 16.36
N SER A 161 9.75 8.01 16.73
CA SER A 161 10.06 8.37 18.12
C SER A 161 8.81 8.49 19.01
N LEU A 162 7.61 8.56 18.43
CA LEU A 162 6.35 8.55 19.17
C LEU A 162 5.83 7.14 19.48
N ALA A 163 6.38 6.11 18.84
CA ALA A 163 6.03 4.71 19.12
C ALA A 163 6.95 4.13 20.21
N PRO A 164 6.43 3.72 21.38
CA PRO A 164 7.23 3.07 22.41
C PRO A 164 7.55 1.62 21.98
N GLY A 165 8.80 1.35 21.62
CA GLY A 165 9.32 0.00 21.35
C GLY A 165 10.12 -0.08 20.05
N ASP A 166 11.44 -0.19 20.19
CA ASP A 166 12.38 -0.45 19.10
C ASP A 166 12.03 -1.76 18.37
N SER A 167 11.77 -1.66 17.06
CA SER A 167 12.02 -2.74 16.11
C SER A 167 12.32 -2.15 14.74
N GLU A 168 13.46 -2.54 14.16
CA GLU A 168 13.91 -2.10 12.83
C GLU A 168 12.96 -2.60 11.73
N VAL A 169 12.06 -1.74 11.25
CA VAL A 169 11.21 -1.98 10.06
C VAL A 169 11.08 -0.68 9.24
N PRO A 170 10.70 -0.75 7.95
CA PRO A 170 11.50 -0.39 6.79
C PRO A 170 11.77 1.12 6.66
N ARG A 171 13.01 1.43 6.32
CA ARG A 171 13.49 2.75 5.91
C ARG A 171 12.65 3.28 4.74
N ALA A 172 12.44 4.60 4.67
CA ALA A 172 11.90 5.25 3.48
C ALA A 172 12.62 4.70 2.25
N ALA A 173 11.90 3.93 1.42
CA ALA A 173 12.48 3.30 0.24
C ALA A 173 12.37 4.31 -0.91
N PRO A 174 13.48 4.88 -1.41
CA PRO A 174 13.43 5.59 -2.68
C PRO A 174 13.11 4.56 -3.77
N ALA A 175 12.01 4.74 -4.52
CA ALA A 175 11.82 3.97 -5.73
C ALA A 175 12.93 4.36 -6.70
N THR A 176 13.82 3.42 -7.02
CA THR A 176 15.00 3.65 -7.85
C THR A 176 14.62 4.05 -9.27
N ARG A 177 15.34 5.05 -9.78
CA ARG A 177 15.30 5.62 -11.12
C ARG A 177 15.54 4.54 -12.19
N GLY A 178 14.68 4.49 -13.21
CA GLY A 178 14.95 3.80 -14.49
C GLY A 178 14.57 2.31 -14.52
N GLY A 179 13.27 2.04 -14.60
CA GLY A 179 12.72 0.74 -15.00
C GLY A 179 11.28 0.95 -15.40
N GLU A 180 10.87 0.41 -16.55
CA GLU A 180 9.49 0.47 -17.04
C GLU A 180 8.48 0.13 -15.94
N PRO A 181 7.27 0.74 -15.92
CA PRO A 181 6.28 0.52 -14.87
C PRO A 181 5.65 -0.88 -15.00
N SER A 182 6.41 -1.91 -14.66
CA SER A 182 5.89 -3.24 -14.40
C SER A 182 5.27 -3.27 -13.00
N GLY A 183 4.01 -2.85 -12.94
CA GLY A 183 2.96 -3.53 -12.17
C GLY A 183 3.04 -3.59 -10.65
N THR A 184 3.90 -2.82 -9.98
CA THR A 184 3.98 -2.84 -8.51
C THR A 184 4.24 -1.43 -7.96
N GLY A 185 3.32 -0.52 -8.23
CA GLY A 185 3.25 0.79 -7.55
C GLY A 185 2.03 0.81 -6.66
N LEU A 186 2.08 1.62 -5.59
CA LEU A 186 0.93 2.17 -4.87
C LEU A 186 -0.33 2.28 -5.76
N PRO A 187 -1.57 2.16 -5.23
CA PRO A 187 -2.75 2.65 -5.92
C PRO A 187 -2.48 4.08 -6.41
N SER A 188 -2.12 4.19 -7.68
CA SER A 188 -2.16 5.43 -8.41
C SER A 188 -3.64 5.74 -8.53
N GLY A 189 -4.17 6.44 -7.52
CA GLY A 189 -5.51 6.97 -7.55
C GLY A 189 -5.67 7.80 -8.81
N GLY A 190 -6.33 7.23 -9.81
CA GLY A 190 -7.11 7.87 -10.87
C GLY A 190 -6.63 9.20 -11.46
N GLY A 191 -5.32 9.43 -11.56
CA GLY A 191 -4.75 10.45 -12.42
C GLY A 191 -4.15 9.73 -13.62
N GLU A 192 -4.70 9.96 -14.81
CA GLU A 192 -4.00 9.63 -16.05
C GLU A 192 -2.52 10.09 -15.94
N PRO A 193 -1.55 9.36 -16.52
CA PRO A 193 -0.24 9.95 -16.72
C PRO A 193 -0.46 11.19 -17.59
N PHE A 194 -0.49 12.36 -16.96
CA PHE A 194 -0.57 13.62 -17.67
C PHE A 194 0.54 13.61 -18.71
N GLY A 195 0.13 13.68 -19.97
CA GLY A 195 1.02 13.58 -21.11
C GLY A 195 2.17 14.58 -21.00
N GLY A 196 3.37 14.07 -21.23
CA GLY A 196 4.61 14.84 -21.27
C GLY A 196 5.74 14.04 -20.65
N GLY A 197 6.75 13.67 -21.43
CA GLY A 197 7.92 12.90 -20.98
C GLY A 197 8.84 13.66 -20.01
N GLU A 198 8.28 14.27 -18.97
CA GLU A 198 9.03 14.95 -17.93
C GLU A 198 9.63 13.93 -16.95
N PRO A 199 10.88 14.12 -16.52
CA PRO A 199 11.54 13.18 -15.62
C PRO A 199 10.88 13.15 -14.24
N VAL A 200 10.72 11.94 -13.69
CA VAL A 200 10.37 11.74 -12.29
C VAL A 200 11.61 12.08 -11.44
N LEU A 201 11.50 13.11 -10.62
CA LEU A 201 12.56 13.63 -9.75
C LEU A 201 12.53 12.97 -8.36
N LEU A 202 11.34 12.55 -7.91
CA LEU A 202 11.14 11.80 -6.68
C LEU A 202 9.92 10.89 -6.83
N ASN A 203 10.04 9.65 -6.39
CA ASN A 203 8.91 8.76 -6.14
C ASN A 203 9.23 7.98 -4.85
N ALA A 204 8.53 8.29 -3.78
CA ALA A 204 8.82 7.73 -2.46
C ALA A 204 7.53 7.51 -1.66
N ALA A 205 7.53 6.46 -0.83
CA ALA A 205 6.50 6.20 0.16
C ALA A 205 7.01 6.52 1.57
N TYR A 206 6.14 7.09 2.39
CA TYR A 206 6.43 7.49 3.77
C TYR A 206 5.41 6.86 4.71
N LEU A 207 5.91 6.18 5.75
CA LEU A 207 5.08 5.71 6.85
C LEU A 207 4.98 6.80 7.92
N VAL A 208 3.76 7.29 8.17
CA VAL A 208 3.49 8.44 9.05
C VAL A 208 2.40 8.05 10.04
N HIS A 209 2.60 8.40 11.32
CA HIS A 209 1.60 8.19 12.35
C HIS A 209 0.36 9.03 12.04
N ARG A 210 -0.84 8.48 12.27
CA ARG A 210 -2.11 9.15 11.95
C ARG A 210 -2.22 10.54 12.57
N SER A 211 -1.67 10.74 13.78
CA SER A 211 -1.66 12.06 14.45
C SER A 211 -0.77 13.11 13.80
N LEU A 212 0.19 12.72 12.97
CA LEU A 212 1.08 13.62 12.23
C LEU A 212 0.67 13.79 10.77
N SER A 213 -0.45 13.17 10.34
CA SER A 213 -0.86 13.18 8.94
C SER A 213 -1.22 14.58 8.44
N GLU A 214 -1.91 15.39 9.26
CA GLU A 214 -2.23 16.79 8.90
C GLU A 214 -0.97 17.63 8.73
N GLU A 215 -0.01 17.53 9.67
CA GLU A 215 1.28 18.22 9.57
C GLU A 215 2.07 17.81 8.31
N PHE A 216 2.03 16.50 7.97
CA PHE A 216 2.68 15.97 6.78
C PHE A 216 2.08 16.54 5.49
N VAL A 217 0.75 16.53 5.37
CA VAL A 217 0.03 17.10 4.22
C VAL A 217 0.34 18.60 4.08
N GLU A 218 0.21 19.36 5.16
CA GLU A 218 0.51 20.80 5.16
C GLU A 218 1.94 21.10 4.71
N HIS A 219 2.91 20.27 5.11
CA HIS A 219 4.29 20.45 4.70
C HIS A 219 4.49 20.26 3.20
N VAL A 220 3.84 19.25 2.61
CA VAL A 220 3.87 19.00 1.17
C VAL A 220 3.19 20.14 0.40
N GLU A 221 2.05 20.66 0.88
CA GLU A 221 1.39 21.81 0.26
C GLU A 221 2.24 23.09 0.33
N ARG A 222 2.86 23.39 1.49
CA ARG A 222 3.79 24.53 1.59
C ARG A 222 5.00 24.38 0.66
N PHE A 223 5.44 23.15 0.38
CA PHE A 223 6.51 22.90 -0.58
C PHE A 223 6.04 23.15 -2.02
N ARG A 224 4.83 22.71 -2.39
CA ARG A 224 4.19 23.00 -3.69
C ARG A 224 4.14 24.49 -4.00
N GLU A 225 3.68 25.29 -3.04
CA GLU A 225 3.56 26.75 -3.18
C GLU A 225 4.91 27.44 -3.46
N ARG A 226 6.00 26.91 -2.90
CA ARG A 226 7.35 27.48 -3.05
C ARG A 226 8.04 27.07 -4.35
N CYS A 227 7.47 26.12 -5.09
CA CYS A 227 8.13 25.48 -6.23
C CYS A 227 7.15 25.33 -7.41
N PRO A 228 6.67 26.43 -8.01
CA PRO A 228 5.67 26.39 -9.08
C PRO A 228 6.15 25.72 -10.37
N GLY A 229 7.45 25.46 -10.52
CA GLY A 229 8.04 24.73 -11.66
C GLY A 229 8.09 23.20 -11.51
N ALA A 230 7.67 22.66 -10.37
CA ALA A 230 7.61 21.22 -10.12
C ALA A 230 6.17 20.80 -9.83
N VAL A 231 5.72 19.73 -10.49
CA VAL A 231 4.44 19.10 -10.22
C VAL A 231 4.66 18.08 -9.10
N VAL A 232 4.22 18.42 -7.89
CA VAL A 232 4.27 17.52 -6.74
C VAL A 232 2.90 16.89 -6.56
N SER A 233 2.82 15.56 -6.57
CA SER A 233 1.61 14.79 -6.25
C SER A 233 1.75 14.12 -4.89
N LEU A 234 0.68 14.14 -4.11
CA LEU A 234 0.55 13.48 -2.81
C LEU A 234 -0.60 12.49 -2.93
N SER A 235 -0.36 11.22 -2.59
CA SER A 235 -1.39 10.19 -2.57
C SER A 235 -1.45 9.53 -1.18
N GLY A 236 -2.66 9.30 -0.68
CA GLY A 236 -2.91 8.70 0.62
C GLY A 236 -4.07 9.37 1.38
N PRO A 237 -4.31 8.97 2.64
CA PRO A 237 -3.59 7.93 3.38
C PRO A 237 -3.94 6.52 2.89
N TRP A 238 -2.92 5.71 2.59
CA TRP A 238 -3.07 4.32 2.16
C TRP A 238 -2.76 3.34 3.29
N ALA A 239 -3.20 2.09 3.10
CA ALA A 239 -2.64 0.99 3.87
C ALA A 239 -1.16 0.78 3.51
N PRO A 240 -0.34 0.28 4.44
CA PRO A 240 1.12 0.29 4.33
C PRO A 240 1.67 -0.84 3.44
N TYR A 241 1.26 -0.90 2.18
CA TYR A 241 1.70 -1.90 1.19
C TYR A 241 3.22 -1.97 1.05
N SER A 242 3.88 -0.80 0.96
CA SER A 242 5.33 -0.72 0.76
C SER A 242 6.13 -1.14 1.99
N PHE A 243 5.45 -1.25 3.15
CA PHE A 243 6.07 -1.57 4.42
C PHE A 243 5.66 -2.95 4.96
N THR A 244 4.99 -3.76 4.14
CA THR A 244 4.67 -5.14 4.48
C THR A 244 5.86 -6.07 4.23
N PRO A 245 6.11 -7.08 5.11
CA PRO A 245 7.15 -8.05 4.87
C PRO A 245 6.83 -8.89 3.63
N ALA A 246 7.86 -9.30 2.88
CA ALA A 246 7.69 -10.08 1.65
C ALA A 246 6.81 -11.33 1.88
N PRO A 247 5.92 -11.67 0.92
CA PRO A 247 4.92 -12.72 1.12
C PRO A 247 5.57 -14.09 1.36
N TYR A 248 4.84 -14.94 2.10
CA TYR A 248 5.07 -16.37 2.08
C TYR A 248 4.70 -16.91 0.68
N GLY A 249 5.62 -17.65 0.05
CA GLY A 249 5.34 -18.40 -1.18
C GLY A 249 5.65 -17.69 -2.50
N SER A 250 6.93 -17.60 -2.85
CA SER A 250 7.36 -17.79 -4.25
C SER A 250 8.02 -19.16 -4.32
N GLY A 251 7.21 -20.18 -4.59
CA GLY A 251 7.62 -21.56 -4.86
C GLY A 251 6.72 -22.13 -5.94
#